data_AF-A0A843YWV5-F1
#
_entry.id   AF-A0A843YWV5-F1
#
_cell.length_a   1.000
_cell.length_b   1.000
_cell.length_c   1.000
_cell.angle_alpha   90.00
_cell.angle_beta   90.00
_cell.angle_gamma   90.00
#
_symmetry.space_group_name_H-M   'P 1'
#
loop_
_entity.id
_entity.type
_entity.pdbx_description
1 polymer ?
#
loop_
_entity_poly.entity_id
_entity_poly.type
_entity_poly.pdbx_seq_one_letter_code
_entity_poly.pdbx_strand_id
1 'polypeptide(L)'
;MRILKKIFFSVFVMAVLSSCATNSNQKKFADMTCEQHDVIALSLNIFSAHAFVGDYANLEDPTPAIVQLHVIQRKAPGDFARQINGAEQDYQDNLIVAKKKSCDVTDYPISPVQEFEKRTNALVAERKKSGWIPQNEKQQSK
;
A
#
# COMPACT_ATOMS: atom_id res chain seq x y z
N MET A 1 -5.33 9.81 -63.46
CA MET A 1 -6.42 9.79 -62.47
C MET A 1 -5.77 9.78 -61.08
N ARG A 2 -5.70 10.93 -60.41
CA ARG A 2 -5.07 11.12 -59.09
C ARG A 2 -6.17 11.08 -58.03
N ILE A 3 -6.11 10.12 -57.10
CA ILE A 3 -6.95 10.14 -55.89
C ILE A 3 -6.03 10.18 -54.67
N LEU A 4 -5.66 11.42 -54.33
CA LEU A 4 -5.47 11.95 -52.98
C LEU A 4 -6.72 11.60 -52.14
N LYS A 5 -6.75 11.37 -50.83
CA LYS A 5 -6.05 11.97 -49.68
C LYS A 5 -6.51 11.19 -48.43
N LYS A 6 -5.56 10.89 -47.53
CA LYS A 6 -5.62 11.03 -46.06
C LYS A 6 -6.96 10.81 -45.33
N ILE A 7 -7.02 9.77 -44.50
CA ILE A 7 -7.82 9.74 -43.25
C ILE A 7 -6.82 9.32 -42.15
N PHE A 8 -5.99 10.25 -41.65
CA PHE A 8 -6.20 11.00 -40.40
C PHE A 8 -6.63 10.12 -39.21
N PHE A 9 -5.61 9.58 -38.52
CA PHE A 9 -5.41 9.68 -37.07
C PHE A 9 -6.68 9.94 -36.23
N SER A 10 -7.30 8.87 -35.73
CA SER A 10 -8.20 8.98 -34.58
C SER A 10 -7.35 8.94 -33.31
N VAL A 11 -7.00 10.14 -32.84
CA VAL A 11 -6.21 10.41 -31.64
C VAL A 11 -7.03 10.04 -30.41
N PHE A 12 -6.54 9.05 -29.67
CA PHE A 12 -6.26 9.10 -28.22
C PHE A 12 -6.99 10.20 -27.41
N VAL A 13 -8.26 9.99 -27.06
CA VAL A 13 -8.94 10.79 -26.01
C VAL A 13 -9.73 9.86 -25.09
N MET A 14 -9.02 9.19 -24.18
CA MET A 14 -9.65 8.53 -23.03
C MET A 14 -8.64 8.39 -21.88
N ALA A 15 -8.12 9.52 -21.39
CA ALA A 15 -7.27 9.54 -20.20
C ALA A 15 -7.44 10.84 -19.41
N VAL A 16 -8.67 11.23 -19.07
CA VAL A 16 -8.89 12.41 -18.20
C VAL A 16 -10.08 12.19 -17.25
N LEU A 17 -10.14 11.08 -16.50
CA LEU A 17 -11.16 10.89 -15.46
C LEU A 17 -10.64 10.23 -14.16
N SER A 18 -9.37 10.46 -13.79
CA SER A 18 -8.83 9.90 -12.52
C SER A 18 -8.12 10.92 -11.62
N SER A 19 -8.18 12.22 -11.88
CA SER A 19 -7.36 13.22 -11.15
C SER A 19 -8.05 14.01 -10.02
N CYS A 20 -9.29 13.71 -9.64
CA CYS A 20 -10.00 14.57 -8.68
C CYS A 20 -9.74 14.26 -7.19
N ALA A 21 -9.13 13.12 -6.82
CA ALA A 21 -8.96 12.76 -5.41
C ALA A 21 -7.59 13.10 -4.81
N THR A 22 -6.52 13.14 -5.61
CA THR A 22 -5.13 13.23 -5.10
C THR A 22 -4.73 14.64 -4.64
N ASN A 23 -5.31 15.70 -5.23
CA ASN A 23 -4.92 17.08 -4.94
C ASN A 23 -5.31 17.56 -3.53
N SER A 24 -6.35 16.97 -2.93
CA SER A 24 -6.82 17.34 -1.59
C SER A 24 -5.79 17.02 -0.51
N ASN A 25 -5.25 15.80 -0.53
CA ASN A 25 -4.38 15.31 0.54
C ASN A 25 -2.97 15.91 0.46
N GLN A 26 -2.45 16.18 -0.74
CA GLN A 26 -1.15 16.85 -0.87
C GLN A 26 -1.15 18.26 -0.26
N LYS A 27 -2.31 18.95 -0.27
CA LYS A 27 -2.44 20.28 0.36
C LYS A 27 -2.23 20.21 1.88
N LYS A 28 -2.62 19.12 2.54
CA LYS A 28 -2.40 18.90 3.99
C LYS A 28 -0.92 18.89 4.35
N PHE A 29 -0.05 18.45 3.43
CA PHE A 29 1.39 18.31 3.66
C PHE A 29 2.21 19.48 3.11
N ALA A 30 1.61 20.40 2.36
CA ALA A 30 2.33 21.43 1.59
C ALA A 30 3.23 22.33 2.45
N ASP A 31 2.77 22.68 3.65
CA ASP A 31 3.45 23.63 4.54
C ASP A 31 4.40 22.96 5.54
N MET A 32 4.55 21.63 5.50
CA MET A 32 5.41 20.89 6.43
C MET A 32 6.90 21.06 6.13
N THR A 33 7.74 21.02 7.17
CA THR A 33 9.20 20.92 7.02
C THR A 33 9.63 19.50 6.62
N CYS A 34 10.88 19.32 6.20
CA CYS A 34 11.41 17.98 5.90
C CYS A 34 11.37 17.05 7.12
N GLU A 35 11.76 17.55 8.30
CA GLU A 35 11.64 16.79 9.55
C GLU A 35 10.20 16.36 9.84
N GLN A 36 9.21 17.23 9.59
CA GLN A 36 7.81 16.87 9.75
C GLN A 36 7.38 15.78 8.76
N HIS A 37 7.86 15.83 7.52
CA HIS A 37 7.59 14.77 6.54
C HIS A 37 8.19 13.43 6.97
N ASP A 38 9.39 13.41 7.56
CA ASP A 38 10.03 12.20 8.12
C ASP A 38 9.19 11.61 9.25
N VAL A 39 8.78 12.46 10.20
CA VAL A 39 7.94 12.07 11.35
C VAL A 39 6.61 11.48 10.89
N ILE A 40 5.98 12.07 9.86
CA ILE A 40 4.74 11.54 9.29
C ILE A 40 4.97 10.18 8.63
N ALA A 41 6.03 10.04 7.81
CA ALA A 41 6.36 8.78 7.17
C ALA A 41 6.59 7.66 8.20
N LEU A 42 7.35 7.96 9.25
CA LEU A 42 7.59 7.05 10.38
C LEU A 42 6.29 6.69 11.12
N SER A 43 5.46 7.68 11.43
CA SER A 43 4.20 7.46 12.15
C SER A 43 3.23 6.56 11.39
N LEU A 44 3.15 6.72 10.06
CA LEU A 44 2.29 5.89 9.20
C LEU A 44 2.80 4.45 9.10
N ASN A 45 4.12 4.25 9.01
CA ASN A 45 4.72 2.92 9.09
C ASN A 45 4.44 2.26 10.46
N ILE A 46 4.70 2.97 11.56
CA ILE A 46 4.45 2.49 12.94
C ILE A 46 2.98 2.12 13.15
N PHE A 47 2.05 2.93 12.62
CA PHE A 47 0.62 2.61 12.67
C PHE A 47 0.33 1.23 12.06
N SER A 48 0.87 0.95 10.86
CA SER A 48 0.69 -0.36 10.21
C SER A 48 1.30 -1.49 11.04
N ALA A 49 2.48 -1.28 11.59
CA ALA A 49 3.14 -2.23 12.48
C ALA A 49 2.29 -2.54 13.73
N HIS A 50 1.74 -1.52 14.38
CA HIS A 50 0.89 -1.68 15.57
C HIS A 50 -0.43 -2.36 15.25
N ALA A 51 -1.07 -2.00 14.14
CA ALA A 51 -2.28 -2.66 13.66
C ALA A 51 -2.04 -4.16 13.41
N PHE A 52 -0.91 -4.51 12.78
CA PHE A 52 -0.53 -5.91 12.61
C PHE A 52 -0.32 -6.63 13.96
N VAL A 53 0.43 -6.01 14.87
CA VAL A 53 0.77 -6.62 16.16
C VAL A 53 -0.46 -6.85 17.02
N GLY A 54 -1.39 -5.88 17.05
CA GLY A 54 -2.62 -5.96 17.84
C GLY A 54 -3.51 -7.13 17.44
N ASP A 55 -3.64 -7.39 16.14
CA ASP A 55 -4.66 -8.32 15.63
C ASP A 55 -4.09 -9.68 15.19
N TYR A 56 -2.80 -9.75 14.80
CA TYR A 56 -2.27 -10.91 14.08
C TYR A 56 -1.02 -11.56 14.67
N ALA A 57 -0.15 -10.82 15.36
CA ALA A 57 1.18 -11.34 15.71
C ALA A 57 1.17 -12.61 16.57
N ASN A 58 0.15 -12.78 17.42
CA ASN A 58 0.04 -13.92 18.34
C ASN A 58 -0.81 -15.07 17.80
N LEU A 59 -1.32 -14.99 16.57
CA LEU A 59 -2.15 -16.05 16.00
C LEU A 59 -1.30 -17.30 15.71
N GLU A 60 -1.80 -18.47 16.14
CA GLU A 60 -1.22 -19.76 15.80
C GLU A 60 -1.41 -20.06 14.30
N ASP A 61 -2.60 -19.78 13.76
CA ASP A 61 -2.88 -19.85 12.34
C ASP A 61 -2.68 -18.48 11.68
N PRO A 62 -1.69 -18.31 10.78
CA PRO A 62 -1.46 -17.05 10.07
C PRO A 62 -2.48 -16.77 8.96
N THR A 63 -3.41 -17.69 8.67
CA THR A 63 -4.40 -17.53 7.58
C THR A 63 -5.17 -16.21 7.64
N PRO A 64 -5.67 -15.72 8.80
CA PRO A 64 -6.35 -14.43 8.87
C PRO A 64 -5.47 -13.25 8.44
N ALA A 65 -4.18 -13.26 8.76
CA ALA A 65 -3.24 -12.22 8.34
C ALA A 65 -3.02 -12.24 6.82
N ILE A 66 -2.89 -13.43 6.24
CA ILE A 66 -2.76 -13.63 4.78
C ILE A 66 -4.00 -13.10 4.05
N VAL A 67 -5.18 -13.44 4.54
CA VAL A 67 -6.45 -12.96 3.97
C VAL A 67 -6.54 -11.44 4.09
N GLN A 68 -6.21 -10.87 5.25
CA GLN A 68 -6.25 -9.43 5.43
C GLN A 68 -5.28 -8.70 4.50
N LEU A 69 -4.06 -9.23 4.32
CA LEU A 69 -3.11 -8.70 3.34
C LEU A 69 -3.70 -8.72 1.93
N HIS A 70 -4.39 -9.80 1.53
CA HIS A 70 -5.06 -9.86 0.23
C HIS A 70 -6.14 -8.78 0.09
N VAL A 71 -6.98 -8.58 1.11
CA VAL A 71 -8.02 -7.52 1.12
C VAL A 71 -7.37 -6.14 0.99
N ILE A 72 -6.27 -5.87 1.71
CA ILE A 72 -5.51 -4.63 1.63
C ILE A 72 -4.97 -4.41 0.21
N GLN A 73 -4.25 -5.38 -0.34
CA GLN A 73 -3.62 -5.31 -1.67
C GLN A 73 -4.65 -5.12 -2.80
N ARG A 74 -5.84 -5.70 -2.65
CA ARG A 74 -6.95 -5.53 -3.60
C ARG A 74 -7.75 -4.24 -3.40
N LYS A 75 -7.43 -3.44 -2.37
CA LYS A 75 -8.24 -2.29 -1.94
C LYS A 75 -9.72 -2.68 -1.77
N ALA A 76 -9.97 -3.89 -1.30
CA ALA A 76 -11.30 -4.42 -1.13
C ALA A 76 -12.01 -3.76 0.08
N PRO A 77 -13.35 -3.77 0.13
CA PRO A 77 -14.10 -3.20 1.25
C PRO A 77 -13.73 -3.86 2.58
N GLY A 78 -13.66 -3.05 3.63
CA GLY A 78 -13.39 -3.49 4.99
C GLY A 78 -12.76 -2.37 5.81
N ASP A 79 -13.15 -2.24 7.08
CA ASP A 79 -12.72 -1.13 7.93
C ASP A 79 -11.20 -1.14 8.14
N PHE A 80 -10.64 -2.31 8.43
CA PHE A 80 -9.20 -2.50 8.58
C PHE A 80 -8.43 -2.17 7.28
N ALA A 81 -8.89 -2.74 6.15
CA ALA A 81 -8.26 -2.49 4.86
C ALA A 81 -8.32 -1.01 4.45
N ARG A 82 -9.44 -0.33 4.76
CA ARG A 82 -9.59 1.11 4.51
C ARG A 82 -8.61 1.93 5.36
N GLN A 83 -8.37 1.55 6.62
CA GLN A 83 -7.41 2.26 7.47
C GLN A 83 -5.97 2.10 6.96
N ILE A 84 -5.52 0.87 6.65
CA ILE A 84 -4.17 0.65 6.12
C ILE A 84 -4.00 1.33 4.75
N ASN A 85 -4.96 1.19 3.85
CA ASN A 85 -4.89 1.84 2.53
C ASN A 85 -4.99 3.38 2.61
N GLY A 86 -5.69 3.91 3.62
CA GLY A 86 -5.70 5.35 3.91
C GLY A 86 -4.32 5.83 4.37
N ALA A 87 -3.69 5.09 5.29
CA ALA A 87 -2.32 5.38 5.73
C ALA A 87 -1.31 5.28 4.56
N GLU A 88 -1.48 4.28 3.68
CA GLU A 88 -0.68 4.16 2.45
C GLU A 88 -0.82 5.38 1.55
N GLN A 89 -2.05 5.84 1.32
CA GLN A 89 -2.29 7.03 0.50
C GLN A 89 -1.64 8.28 1.12
N ASP A 90 -1.83 8.48 2.43
CA ASP A 90 -1.19 9.60 3.16
C ASP A 90 0.33 9.52 3.09
N TYR A 91 0.91 8.30 3.15
CA TYR A 91 2.35 8.08 3.02
C TYR A 91 2.86 8.48 1.63
N GLN A 92 2.15 8.08 0.57
CA GLN A 92 2.51 8.42 -0.80
C GLN A 92 2.37 9.92 -1.07
N ASP A 93 1.30 10.55 -0.58
CA ASP A 93 1.10 12.00 -0.73
C ASP A 93 2.17 12.79 0.05
N ASN A 94 2.52 12.36 1.26
CA ASN A 94 3.63 12.91 2.03
C ASN A 94 4.97 12.81 1.27
N LEU A 95 5.28 11.62 0.72
CA LEU A 95 6.51 11.38 -0.07
C LEU A 95 6.56 12.25 -1.33
N ILE A 96 5.44 12.42 -2.03
CA ILE A 96 5.37 13.28 -3.23
C ILE A 96 5.67 14.73 -2.86
N VAL A 97 5.08 15.25 -1.78
CA VAL A 97 5.30 16.63 -1.35
C VAL A 97 6.73 16.83 -0.85
N ALA A 98 7.27 15.90 -0.05
CA ALA A 98 8.65 15.95 0.43
C ALA A 98 9.66 16.00 -0.74
N LYS A 99 9.48 15.17 -1.76
CA LYS A 99 10.30 15.18 -2.98
C LYS A 99 10.19 16.50 -3.73
N LYS A 100 8.98 17.07 -3.86
CA LYS A 100 8.77 18.39 -4.49
C LYS A 100 9.48 19.51 -3.73
N LYS A 101 9.65 19.37 -2.40
CA LYS A 101 10.38 20.32 -1.54
C LYS A 101 11.87 20.02 -1.42
N SER A 102 12.38 19.06 -2.21
CA SER A 102 13.79 18.65 -2.19
C SER A 102 14.26 18.14 -0.82
N CYS A 103 13.36 17.56 -0.02
CA CYS A 103 13.76 16.83 1.18
C CYS A 103 14.55 15.58 0.80
N ASP A 104 15.50 15.19 1.65
CA ASP A 104 16.11 13.86 1.56
C ASP A 104 15.09 12.82 2.02
N VAL A 105 14.86 11.80 1.19
CA VAL A 105 13.90 10.73 1.45
C VAL A 105 14.55 9.34 1.39
N THR A 106 15.88 9.29 1.43
CA THR A 106 16.67 8.05 1.32
C THR A 106 16.37 7.09 2.48
N ASP A 107 16.20 7.66 3.68
CA ASP A 107 15.95 6.91 4.92
C ASP A 107 14.46 6.81 5.29
N TYR A 108 13.56 7.09 4.34
CA TYR A 108 12.14 6.89 4.59
C TYR A 108 11.85 5.42 4.93
N PRO A 109 10.99 5.14 5.92
CA PRO A 109 10.58 3.78 6.24
C PRO A 109 9.81 3.17 5.06
N ILE A 110 9.67 1.85 5.04
CA ILE A 110 8.81 1.21 4.03
C ILE A 110 7.34 1.63 4.22
N SER A 111 6.55 1.59 3.15
CA SER A 111 5.17 2.08 3.18
C SER A 111 4.29 1.24 4.12
N PRO A 112 3.14 1.77 4.60
CA PRO A 112 2.22 1.03 5.45
C PRO A 112 1.80 -0.35 4.91
N VAL A 113 1.49 -0.47 3.61
CA VAL A 113 1.15 -1.78 3.01
C VAL A 113 2.36 -2.71 2.99
N GLN A 114 3.55 -2.20 2.66
CA GLN A 114 4.79 -2.99 2.63
C GLN A 114 5.18 -3.47 4.04
N GLU A 115 4.96 -2.67 5.08
CA GLU A 115 5.19 -3.06 6.47
C GLU A 115 4.24 -4.19 6.89
N PHE A 116 2.96 -4.09 6.52
CA PHE A 116 1.98 -5.15 6.80
C PHE A 116 2.36 -6.45 6.08
N GLU A 117 2.75 -6.37 4.81
CA GLU A 117 3.22 -7.50 4.02
C GLU A 117 4.46 -8.16 4.62
N LYS A 118 5.49 -7.35 4.95
CA LYS A 118 6.73 -7.82 5.58
C LYS A 118 6.44 -8.61 6.85
N ARG A 119 5.56 -8.10 7.71
CA ARG A 119 5.19 -8.76 8.97
C ARG A 119 4.37 -10.03 8.76
N THR A 120 3.44 -10.00 7.81
CA THR A 120 2.67 -11.19 7.42
C THR A 120 3.61 -12.30 6.94
N ASN A 121 4.57 -11.97 6.09
CA ASN A 121 5.56 -12.92 5.58
C ASN A 121 6.45 -13.47 6.71
N ALA A 122 6.87 -12.62 7.66
CA ALA A 122 7.63 -13.06 8.83
C ALA A 122 6.83 -14.02 9.71
N LEU A 123 5.57 -13.71 10.00
CA LEU A 123 4.67 -14.58 10.76
C LEU A 123 4.49 -15.94 10.06
N VAL A 124 4.20 -15.95 8.75
CA VAL A 124 4.07 -17.20 7.98
C VAL A 124 5.35 -18.03 8.05
N ALA A 125 6.51 -17.41 7.89
CA ALA A 125 7.79 -18.10 7.96
C ALA A 125 8.04 -18.70 9.36
N GLU A 126 7.69 -17.98 10.43
CA GLU A 126 7.77 -18.46 11.80
C GLU A 126 6.84 -19.66 12.03
N ARG A 127 5.58 -19.57 11.62
CA ARG A 127 4.61 -20.65 11.79
C ARG A 127 4.98 -21.91 11.00
N LYS A 128 5.50 -21.74 9.77
CA LYS A 128 6.04 -22.88 8.99
C LYS A 128 7.19 -23.59 9.71
N LYS A 129 8.10 -22.84 10.34
CA LYS A 129 9.18 -23.44 11.16
C LYS A 129 8.63 -24.22 12.36
N SER A 130 7.48 -23.81 12.89
CA SER A 130 6.78 -24.50 13.98
C SER A 130 5.85 -25.63 13.50
N GLY A 131 5.87 -26.00 12.22
CA GLY A 131 5.09 -27.12 11.68
C GLY A 131 3.69 -26.76 11.19
N TRP A 132 3.35 -25.47 11.05
CA TRP A 132 2.11 -25.08 10.40
C TRP A 132 2.14 -25.43 8.91
N ILE A 133 1.08 -26.10 8.44
CA ILE A 133 0.85 -26.46 7.04
C ILE A 133 -0.43 -25.75 6.56
N PRO A 134 -0.39 -25.05 5.41
CA PRO A 134 -1.57 -24.47 4.78
C PRO A 134 -2.73 -25.47 4.64
N GLN A 135 -3.96 -25.02 4.88
CA GLN A 135 -5.15 -25.89 4.84
C GLN A 135 -5.39 -26.54 3.46
N ASN A 136 -5.03 -25.85 2.37
CA ASN A 136 -5.12 -26.37 1.01
C ASN A 136 -4.11 -27.50 0.72
N GLU A 137 -2.98 -27.55 1.43
CA GLU A 137 -2.00 -28.63 1.31
C GLU A 137 -2.41 -29.87 2.13
N LYS A 138 -3.10 -29.68 3.27
CA LYS A 138 -3.65 -30.79 4.08
C LYS A 138 -4.71 -31.62 3.34
N GLN A 139 -5.36 -31.04 2.34
CA GLN A 139 -6.40 -31.72 1.55
C GLN A 139 -5.84 -32.58 0.42
N GLN A 140 -4.58 -32.39 0.02
CA GLN A 140 -3.92 -33.17 -1.04
C GLN A 140 -3.14 -34.38 -0.50
N SER A 141 -3.02 -34.53 0.82
CA SER A 141 -2.34 -35.63 1.49
C SER A 141 -3.28 -36.73 2.01
N LYS A 142 -4.55 -36.72 1.58
CA LYS A 142 -5.57 -37.74 1.89
C LYS A 142 -6.06 -38.38 0.60
#